data_AF-W2TVI6-F1
#
_entry.id   AF-W2TVI6-F1
#
_cell.length_a   1.000
_cell.length_b   1.000
_cell.length_c   1.000
_cell.angle_alpha   90.00
_cell.angle_beta   90.00
_cell.angle_gamma   90.00
#
_symmetry.space_group_name_H-M   'P 1'
#
loop_
_entity.id
_entity.type
_entity.pdbx_description
1 polymer ?
#
loop_
_entity_poly.entity_id
_entity_poly.type
_entity_poly.pdbx_seq_one_letter_code
_entity_poly.pdbx_strand_id
1 'polypeptide(L)'
;MLKKVNHFFSVNYIRLLIFSNSVIFVLFAKRIAASTNTTPVSIHISPDTYPTARRDDTTFDDFHGTKVSDPYRWLEDPDLPETRRFVDELNGISEPFLAQAHNREQIKTRVIYRQKSTKDEGEVFLDPNEISVDGTVSMGTFIHRPTKWTIDGSILAYGLSENGSDWVTVKFRGADKKDLEEIIDGTNTKGSSTEKNEFHSLYFHRMGTDYRKDVHVYDRKDHPDDFIFAKTSEDGKYLIISASHGGLYNALYYYDLSTFKVNKGNVGKITPKPLFDKMDAKYLYIDHDEDSMLIMTNREAPKFKLIRISLKNGSVWDIVPEHKHHRMESAFAAANNYLFLTYIEDVKHTLHIHDLATGLRLHTLPLETGSRFRQSSFPFE
;
A
#
# COMPACT_ATOMS: atom_id res chain seq x y z
N MET A 1 -1.20 43.93 35.05
CA MET A 1 -2.00 44.28 33.86
C MET A 1 -1.82 43.15 32.86
N LEU A 2 -2.73 42.18 32.83
CA LEU A 2 -3.87 42.08 31.88
C LEU A 2 -3.35 41.73 30.47
N LYS A 3 -3.73 40.64 29.79
CA LYS A 3 -4.81 39.66 29.96
C LYS A 3 -4.47 38.38 29.19
N LYS A 4 -4.90 37.23 29.74
CA LYS A 4 -5.22 36.01 29.01
C LYS A 4 -6.07 36.33 27.77
N VAL A 5 -5.81 35.64 26.66
CA VAL A 5 -6.82 35.37 25.65
C VAL A 5 -6.69 33.91 25.23
N ASN A 6 -7.59 33.08 25.74
CA ASN A 6 -8.03 31.85 25.09
C ASN A 6 -8.72 32.25 23.78
N HIS A 7 -8.43 31.55 22.69
CA HIS A 7 -9.41 31.42 21.60
C HIS A 7 -9.52 29.96 21.18
N PHE A 8 -10.61 29.35 21.68
CA PHE A 8 -11.41 28.43 20.90
C PHE A 8 -11.86 29.17 19.63
N PHE A 9 -11.61 28.61 18.46
CA PHE A 9 -12.39 28.91 17.28
C PHE A 9 -12.85 27.60 16.65
N SER A 10 -14.08 27.23 17.00
CA SER A 10 -14.98 26.55 16.07
C SER A 10 -15.15 27.47 14.86
N VAL A 11 -14.82 26.98 13.67
CA VAL A 11 -15.28 27.58 12.42
C VAL A 11 -15.88 26.47 11.58
N ASN A 12 -17.16 26.22 11.84
CA ASN A 12 -18.09 25.76 10.83
C ASN A 12 -18.07 26.78 9.68
N TYR A 13 -17.65 26.39 8.48
CA TYR A 13 -18.21 26.86 7.21
C TYR A 13 -17.57 26.01 6.09
N ILE A 14 -18.37 25.23 5.37
CA ILE A 14 -18.43 25.28 3.91
C ILE A 14 -19.81 24.81 3.47
N ARG A 15 -20.38 25.63 2.60
CA ARG A 15 -21.73 25.58 2.06
C ARG A 15 -21.94 24.32 1.21
N LEU A 16 -23.09 23.71 1.44
CA LEU A 16 -23.82 22.92 0.45
C LEU A 16 -23.90 23.71 -0.86
N LEU A 17 -23.21 23.25 -1.91
CA LEU A 17 -23.46 23.64 -3.30
C LEU A 17 -24.18 22.49 -3.98
N ILE A 18 -25.51 22.55 -3.96
CA ILE A 18 -26.37 21.84 -4.91
C ILE A 18 -26.53 22.76 -6.12
N PHE A 19 -25.93 22.40 -7.24
CA PHE A 19 -26.34 22.82 -8.59
C PHE A 19 -26.13 21.62 -9.52
N SER A 20 -27.23 20.96 -9.91
CA SER A 20 -27.95 21.14 -11.17
C SER A 20 -27.12 20.77 -12.40
N ASN A 21 -27.50 19.65 -13.02
CA ASN A 21 -27.27 19.25 -14.40
C ASN A 21 -26.29 20.12 -15.20
N SER A 22 -25.04 19.70 -15.22
CA SER A 22 -24.13 20.00 -16.31
C SER A 22 -23.25 18.77 -16.50
N VAL A 23 -23.64 17.95 -17.48
CA VAL A 23 -22.81 16.88 -18.03
C VAL A 23 -21.58 17.54 -18.62
N ILE A 24 -20.45 17.51 -17.90
CA ILE A 24 -19.16 17.87 -18.46
C ILE A 24 -18.52 16.58 -18.95
N PHE A 25 -18.57 16.38 -20.26
CA PHE A 25 -17.71 15.43 -20.96
C PHE A 25 -16.26 15.82 -20.66
N VAL A 26 -15.55 15.00 -19.88
CA VAL A 26 -14.09 14.98 -19.93
C VAL A 26 -13.75 14.42 -21.30
N LEU A 27 -13.45 15.32 -22.24
CA LEU A 27 -12.78 14.99 -23.49
C LEU A 27 -11.43 14.38 -23.12
N PHE A 28 -11.38 13.06 -23.00
CA PHE A 28 -10.15 12.35 -23.33
C PHE A 28 -9.85 12.74 -24.77
N ALA A 29 -8.80 13.53 -24.98
CA ALA A 29 -8.17 13.62 -26.28
C ALA A 29 -7.71 12.18 -26.61
N LYS A 30 -8.58 11.44 -27.30
CA LYS A 30 -8.19 10.25 -28.04
C LYS A 30 -7.13 10.76 -29.01
N ARG A 31 -5.85 10.58 -28.67
CA ARG A 31 -4.86 10.39 -29.72
C ARG A 31 -5.35 9.18 -30.49
N ILE A 32 -6.06 9.43 -31.59
CA ILE A 32 -6.24 8.47 -32.65
C ILE A 32 -4.82 8.27 -33.17
N ALA A 33 -4.06 7.38 -32.55
CA ALA A 33 -2.97 6.74 -33.24
C ALA A 33 -3.64 6.09 -34.45
N ALA A 34 -3.30 6.56 -35.65
CA ALA A 34 -3.66 5.87 -36.85
C ALA A 34 -3.20 4.42 -36.67
N SER A 35 -4.14 3.51 -36.50
CA SER A 35 -3.88 2.08 -36.49
C SER A 35 -3.42 1.73 -37.90
N THR A 36 -2.12 1.81 -38.15
CA THR A 36 -1.53 1.09 -39.27
C THR A 36 -1.91 -0.36 -39.06
N ASN A 37 -2.67 -0.94 -40.01
CA ASN A 37 -2.91 -2.37 -40.09
C ASN A 37 -1.58 -3.07 -40.41
N THR A 38 -0.68 -3.10 -39.44
CA THR A 38 0.43 -4.05 -39.41
C THR A 38 -0.17 -5.35 -38.94
N THR A 39 -0.17 -6.36 -39.82
CA THR A 39 -0.36 -7.75 -39.46
C THR A 39 0.42 -8.03 -38.17
N PRO A 40 -0.19 -8.64 -37.13
CA PRO A 40 0.53 -8.96 -35.91
C PRO A 40 1.68 -9.89 -36.29
N VAL A 41 2.91 -9.37 -36.21
CA VAL A 41 4.11 -10.18 -36.36
C VAL A 41 4.14 -11.10 -35.16
N SER A 42 3.87 -12.38 -35.35
CA SER A 42 4.07 -13.38 -34.31
C SER A 42 5.56 -13.51 -34.06
N ILE A 43 6.02 -13.00 -32.92
CA ILE A 43 7.40 -13.20 -32.48
C ILE A 43 7.46 -14.60 -31.86
N HIS A 44 8.38 -15.45 -32.32
CA HIS A 44 8.51 -16.84 -31.87
C HIS A 44 9.99 -17.18 -31.62
N ILE A 45 10.29 -17.90 -30.52
CA ILE A 45 11.61 -18.50 -30.24
C ILE A 45 11.50 -20.02 -30.40
N SER A 46 12.33 -20.64 -31.23
CA SER A 46 12.30 -22.11 -31.37
C SER A 46 12.68 -22.79 -30.05
N PRO A 47 12.00 -23.86 -29.62
CA PRO A 47 12.39 -24.61 -28.41
C PRO A 47 13.85 -25.09 -28.42
N ASP A 48 14.38 -25.42 -29.60
CA ASP A 48 15.77 -25.88 -29.77
C ASP A 48 16.82 -24.78 -29.48
N THR A 49 16.38 -23.53 -29.31
CA THR A 49 17.25 -22.39 -28.96
C THR A 49 17.60 -22.38 -27.48
N TYR A 50 16.78 -22.98 -26.62
CA TYR A 50 16.97 -22.90 -25.18
C TYR A 50 18.17 -23.71 -24.70
N PRO A 51 18.96 -23.19 -23.74
CA PRO A 51 20.06 -23.93 -23.16
C PRO A 51 19.56 -25.19 -22.45
N THR A 52 20.37 -26.25 -22.50
CA THR A 52 20.06 -27.48 -21.77
C THR A 52 20.42 -27.32 -20.30
N ALA A 53 19.43 -27.37 -19.41
CA ALA A 53 19.67 -27.43 -17.97
C ALA A 53 20.16 -28.82 -17.56
N ARG A 54 21.29 -28.90 -16.83
CA ARG A 54 21.75 -30.16 -16.23
C ARG A 54 20.67 -30.71 -15.30
N ARG A 55 20.44 -32.01 -15.39
CA ARG A 55 19.59 -32.76 -14.46
C ARG A 55 20.45 -33.51 -13.46
N ASP A 56 20.07 -33.41 -12.18
CA ASP A 56 20.61 -34.21 -11.10
C ASP A 56 19.56 -35.19 -10.59
N ASP A 57 19.41 -36.32 -11.27
CA ASP A 57 18.42 -37.33 -10.91
C ASP A 57 18.72 -38.04 -9.57
N THR A 58 19.79 -37.67 -8.87
CA THR A 58 20.13 -38.18 -7.53
C THR A 58 19.45 -37.43 -6.39
N THR A 59 18.94 -36.22 -6.66
CA THR A 59 18.27 -35.40 -5.65
C THR A 59 16.78 -35.75 -5.54
N PHE A 60 16.33 -36.09 -4.32
CA PHE A 60 14.94 -36.34 -4.00
C PHE A 60 14.65 -36.03 -2.53
N ASP A 61 13.39 -35.70 -2.25
CA ASP A 61 12.84 -35.57 -0.91
C ASP A 61 11.83 -36.70 -0.65
N ASP A 62 11.69 -37.11 0.61
CA ASP A 62 10.66 -38.05 1.04
C ASP A 62 9.55 -37.31 1.77
N PHE A 63 8.39 -37.20 1.11
CA PHE A 63 7.19 -36.63 1.69
C PHE A 63 6.24 -37.75 2.09
N HIS A 64 6.25 -38.11 3.37
CA HIS A 64 5.34 -39.10 3.96
C HIS A 64 5.39 -40.49 3.28
N GLY A 65 6.60 -40.96 2.93
CA GLY A 65 6.85 -42.22 2.23
C GLY A 65 6.83 -42.10 0.71
N THR A 66 6.47 -40.93 0.16
CA THR A 66 6.50 -40.67 -1.29
C THR A 66 7.77 -39.94 -1.65
N LYS A 67 8.65 -40.58 -2.43
CA LYS A 67 9.86 -39.94 -2.97
C LYS A 67 9.50 -39.02 -4.13
N VAL A 68 9.88 -37.75 -4.03
CA VAL A 68 9.71 -36.73 -5.06
C VAL A 68 11.08 -36.30 -5.54
N SER A 69 11.38 -36.50 -6.81
CA SER A 69 12.66 -36.10 -7.40
C SER A 69 12.68 -34.60 -7.69
N ASP A 70 13.80 -33.95 -7.39
CA ASP A 70 14.06 -32.55 -7.70
C ASP A 70 15.39 -32.40 -8.47
N PRO A 71 15.39 -32.71 -9.77
CA PRO A 71 16.62 -32.77 -10.57
C PRO A 71 17.25 -31.40 -10.84
N TYR A 72 16.61 -30.31 -10.45
CA TYR A 72 17.07 -28.95 -10.69
C TYR A 72 17.33 -28.17 -9.40
N ARG A 73 17.43 -28.85 -8.25
CA ARG A 73 17.77 -28.26 -6.94
C ARG A 73 18.97 -27.31 -6.98
N TRP A 74 19.94 -27.54 -7.86
CA TRP A 74 21.10 -26.67 -8.02
C TRP A 74 20.74 -25.24 -8.47
N LEU A 75 19.58 -25.03 -9.12
CA LEU A 75 19.09 -23.69 -9.47
C LEU A 75 18.63 -22.87 -8.26
N GLU A 76 18.46 -23.49 -7.08
CA GLU A 76 18.10 -22.78 -5.84
C GLU A 76 19.28 -21.97 -5.26
N ASP A 77 20.51 -22.26 -5.68
CA ASP A 77 21.69 -21.47 -5.31
C ASP A 77 22.01 -20.45 -6.43
N PRO A 78 21.69 -19.16 -6.23
CA PRO A 78 21.94 -18.12 -7.24
C PRO A 78 23.43 -17.77 -7.39
N ASP A 79 24.28 -18.14 -6.43
CA ASP A 79 25.71 -17.83 -6.43
C ASP A 79 26.56 -18.89 -7.14
N LEU A 80 25.97 -20.05 -7.48
CA LEU A 80 26.63 -21.06 -8.28
C LEU A 80 27.00 -20.51 -9.67
N PRO A 81 28.26 -20.70 -10.12
CA PRO A 81 28.66 -20.34 -11.48
C PRO A 81 27.82 -21.01 -12.57
N GLU A 82 27.30 -22.21 -12.32
CA GLU A 82 26.41 -22.93 -13.23
C GLU A 82 25.05 -22.21 -13.35
N THR A 83 24.44 -21.83 -12.22
CA THR A 83 23.17 -21.08 -12.17
C THR A 83 23.28 -19.75 -12.88
N ARG A 84 24.32 -18.97 -12.60
CA ARG A 84 24.55 -17.68 -13.28
C ARG A 84 24.68 -17.84 -14.79
N ARG A 85 25.46 -18.82 -15.25
CA ARG A 85 25.62 -19.08 -16.69
C ARG A 85 24.30 -19.46 -17.34
N PHE A 86 23.52 -20.33 -16.71
CA PHE A 86 22.23 -20.75 -17.25
C PHE A 86 21.25 -19.57 -17.34
N VAL A 87 21.23 -18.69 -16.32
CA VAL A 87 20.45 -17.44 -16.35
C VAL A 87 20.93 -16.51 -17.47
N ASP A 88 22.24 -16.33 -17.65
CA ASP A 88 22.80 -15.50 -18.72
C ASP A 88 22.42 -16.02 -20.11
N GLU A 89 22.44 -17.35 -20.30
CA GLU A 89 22.00 -17.98 -21.55
C GLU A 89 20.51 -17.77 -21.82
N LEU A 90 19.65 -17.83 -20.79
CA LEU A 90 18.22 -17.51 -20.93
C LEU A 90 17.97 -16.02 -21.20
N ASN A 91 18.73 -15.13 -20.57
CA ASN A 91 18.66 -13.68 -20.81
C ASN A 91 19.10 -13.34 -22.24
N GLY A 92 20.17 -13.97 -22.74
CA GLY A 92 20.64 -13.82 -24.11
C GLY A 92 19.60 -14.21 -25.18
N ILE A 93 18.62 -15.04 -24.82
CA ILE A 93 17.50 -15.43 -25.68
C ILE A 93 16.30 -14.48 -25.50
N SER A 94 15.94 -14.18 -24.25
CA SER A 94 14.72 -13.43 -23.92
C SER A 94 14.84 -11.93 -24.15
N GLU A 95 16.00 -11.31 -23.91
CA GLU A 95 16.18 -9.87 -24.10
C GLU A 95 15.99 -9.43 -25.56
N PRO A 96 16.63 -10.05 -26.57
CA PRO A 96 16.42 -9.68 -27.98
C PRO A 96 14.99 -9.94 -28.44
N PHE A 97 14.33 -10.96 -27.88
CA PHE A 97 12.92 -11.26 -28.16
C PHE A 97 12.01 -10.15 -27.62
N LEU A 98 12.18 -9.76 -26.35
CA LEU A 98 11.38 -8.72 -25.70
C LEU A 98 11.67 -7.32 -26.29
N ALA A 99 12.86 -7.08 -26.83
CA ALA A 99 13.22 -5.84 -27.52
C ALA A 99 12.42 -5.61 -28.81
N GLN A 100 11.89 -6.67 -29.43
CA GLN A 100 11.06 -6.60 -30.64
C GLN A 100 9.60 -6.19 -30.37
N ALA A 101 9.19 -6.07 -29.10
CA ALA A 101 7.83 -5.70 -28.75
C ALA A 101 7.52 -4.23 -29.13
N HIS A 102 6.62 -4.05 -30.10
CA HIS A 102 6.21 -2.75 -30.65
C HIS A 102 5.74 -1.72 -29.61
N ASN A 103 5.23 -2.18 -28.46
CA ASN A 103 4.72 -1.35 -27.38
C ASN A 103 5.68 -1.22 -26.18
N ARG A 104 6.92 -1.74 -26.26
CA ARG A 104 7.88 -1.72 -25.14
C ARG A 104 8.11 -0.32 -24.59
N GLU A 105 8.31 0.67 -25.45
CA GLU A 105 8.54 2.06 -25.03
C GLU A 105 7.28 2.69 -24.43
N GLN A 106 6.09 2.32 -24.90
CA GLN A 106 4.84 2.78 -24.28
C GLN A 106 4.66 2.20 -22.87
N ILE A 107 5.06 0.93 -22.66
CA ILE A 107 5.00 0.28 -21.34
C ILE A 107 5.95 0.96 -20.35
N LYS A 108 7.10 1.45 -20.81
CA LYS A 108 8.05 2.20 -19.98
C LYS A 108 7.48 3.52 -19.47
N THR A 109 6.56 4.18 -20.17
CA THR A 109 6.03 5.52 -19.78
C THR A 109 5.10 5.55 -18.54
N ARG A 110 5.50 4.91 -17.43
CA ARG A 110 4.83 5.01 -16.12
C ARG A 110 5.45 6.12 -15.31
N VAL A 111 4.78 7.27 -15.26
CA VAL A 111 5.24 8.44 -14.51
C VAL A 111 4.21 8.86 -13.46
N ILE A 112 4.67 9.50 -12.39
CA ILE A 112 3.83 10.10 -11.37
C ILE A 112 3.52 11.53 -11.79
N TYR A 113 2.25 11.82 -12.06
CA TYR A 113 1.77 13.17 -12.33
C TYR A 113 1.33 13.87 -11.04
N ARG A 114 1.49 15.19 -11.01
CA ARG A 114 0.94 16.10 -10.01
C ARG A 114 0.21 17.25 -10.69
N GLN A 115 -0.87 17.73 -10.08
CA GLN A 115 -1.59 18.92 -10.49
C GLN A 115 -1.86 19.78 -9.25
N LYS A 116 -1.89 21.11 -9.42
CA LYS A 116 -2.15 22.05 -8.31
C LYS A 116 -3.62 22.06 -7.92
N SER A 117 -4.50 22.02 -8.91
CA SER A 117 -5.94 21.87 -8.72
C SER A 117 -6.53 20.81 -9.62
N THR A 118 -7.79 20.45 -9.38
CA THR A 118 -8.54 19.49 -10.23
C THR A 118 -8.86 20.02 -11.63
N LYS A 119 -8.56 21.28 -11.91
CA LYS A 119 -8.80 21.95 -13.20
C LYS A 119 -7.53 22.21 -13.99
N ASP A 120 -6.36 22.13 -13.34
CA ASP A 120 -5.09 22.40 -13.99
C ASP A 120 -4.64 21.18 -14.79
N GLU A 121 -3.83 21.42 -15.82
CA GLU A 121 -3.13 20.33 -16.50
C GLU A 121 -2.09 19.71 -15.54
N GLY A 122 -2.03 18.39 -15.53
CA GLY A 122 -1.05 17.66 -14.74
C GLY A 122 0.35 17.79 -15.33
N GLU A 123 1.34 17.95 -14.45
CA GLU A 123 2.76 17.89 -14.80
C GLU A 123 3.38 16.59 -14.30
N VAL A 124 4.42 16.09 -14.99
CA VAL A 124 5.24 15.00 -14.47
C VAL A 124 5.98 15.49 -13.22
N PHE A 125 5.83 14.76 -12.12
CA PHE A 125 6.46 15.04 -10.83
C PHE A 125 7.65 14.12 -10.56
N LEU A 126 7.50 12.83 -10.86
CA LEU A 126 8.54 11.81 -10.74
C LEU A 126 8.43 10.81 -11.90
N ASP A 127 9.53 10.59 -12.59
CA ASP A 127 9.66 9.55 -13.62
C ASP A 127 10.67 8.49 -13.15
N PRO A 128 10.20 7.29 -12.72
CA PRO A 128 11.09 6.20 -12.34
C PRO A 128 12.04 5.75 -13.47
N ASN A 129 11.70 6.00 -14.73
CA ASN A 129 12.56 5.62 -15.86
C ASN A 129 13.77 6.53 -16.01
N GLU A 130 13.75 7.73 -15.43
CA GLU A 130 14.94 8.59 -15.35
C GLU A 130 15.94 8.09 -14.29
N ILE A 131 15.51 7.21 -13.38
CA ILE A 131 16.33 6.71 -12.28
C ILE A 131 17.19 5.52 -12.72
N SER A 132 16.70 4.65 -13.60
CA SER A 132 17.48 3.55 -14.17
C SER A 132 17.39 3.48 -15.69
N VAL A 133 18.56 3.52 -16.34
CA VAL A 133 18.70 3.48 -17.80
C VAL A 133 18.18 2.17 -18.39
N ASP A 134 18.32 1.06 -17.66
CA ASP A 134 17.86 -0.27 -18.06
C ASP A 134 16.41 -0.57 -17.63
N GLY A 135 15.79 0.30 -16.83
CA GLY A 135 14.43 0.13 -16.29
C GLY A 135 14.30 -0.92 -15.19
N THR A 136 15.39 -1.34 -14.55
CA THR A 136 15.37 -2.33 -13.45
C THR A 136 14.95 -1.75 -12.10
N VAL A 137 14.86 -0.43 -11.98
CA VAL A 137 14.37 0.25 -10.79
C VAL A 137 12.89 0.58 -10.93
N SER A 138 12.10 0.21 -9.94
CA SER A 138 10.66 0.41 -9.92
C SER A 138 10.19 1.08 -8.63
N MET A 139 8.95 1.59 -8.64
CA MET A 139 8.32 2.13 -7.44
C MET A 139 8.03 1.02 -6.42
N GLY A 140 8.85 0.95 -5.37
CA GLY A 140 8.72 0.00 -4.27
C GLY A 140 7.67 0.44 -3.25
N THR A 141 6.94 -0.51 -2.67
CA THR A 141 5.91 -0.23 -1.66
C THR A 141 6.47 -0.42 -0.26
N PHE A 142 6.36 0.61 0.61
CA PHE A 142 6.85 0.55 1.99
C PHE A 142 5.76 0.72 3.06
N ILE A 143 4.61 1.36 2.74
CA ILE A 143 3.45 1.50 3.67
C ILE A 143 2.13 1.38 2.88
N HIS A 144 1.86 0.18 2.34
CA HIS A 144 0.75 -0.15 1.42
C HIS A 144 0.63 0.75 0.17
N ARG A 145 1.54 1.71 0.01
CA ARG A 145 1.65 2.64 -1.10
C ARG A 145 3.13 2.86 -1.42
N PRO A 146 3.44 3.14 -2.70
CA PRO A 146 4.79 3.48 -3.11
C PRO A 146 5.20 4.91 -2.77
N THR A 147 4.24 5.75 -2.34
CA THR A 147 4.45 7.17 -2.06
C THR A 147 3.62 7.64 -0.87
N LYS A 148 4.16 8.56 -0.07
CA LYS A 148 3.46 9.29 0.99
C LYS A 148 3.90 10.75 1.03
N TRP A 149 2.93 11.67 1.07
CA TRP A 149 3.18 13.09 1.26
C TRP A 149 3.16 13.45 2.74
N THR A 150 3.94 14.44 3.13
CA THR A 150 3.72 15.17 4.37
C THR A 150 2.34 15.85 4.34
N ILE A 151 1.75 16.09 5.51
CA ILE A 151 0.40 16.67 5.64
C ILE A 151 0.32 18.04 4.96
N ASP A 152 1.38 18.84 5.07
CA ASP A 152 1.52 20.15 4.44
C ASP A 152 1.88 20.08 2.94
N GLY A 153 2.05 18.87 2.38
CA GLY A 153 2.39 18.65 0.97
C GLY A 153 3.81 19.08 0.58
N SER A 154 4.67 19.46 1.52
CA SER A 154 6.02 19.98 1.24
C SER A 154 7.02 18.92 0.77
N ILE A 155 6.88 17.68 1.26
CA ILE A 155 7.81 16.58 0.97
C ILE A 155 7.03 15.31 0.59
N LEU A 156 7.52 14.61 -0.44
CA LEU A 156 7.11 13.27 -0.82
C LEU A 156 8.17 12.25 -0.39
N ALA A 157 7.80 11.28 0.43
CA ALA A 157 8.55 10.03 0.59
C ALA A 157 8.12 9.03 -0.49
N TYR A 158 9.08 8.38 -1.15
CA TYR A 158 8.83 7.38 -2.17
C TYR A 158 9.79 6.20 -2.07
N GLY A 159 9.29 4.99 -2.33
CA GLY A 159 10.09 3.77 -2.28
C GLY A 159 10.62 3.40 -3.65
N LEU A 160 11.86 2.91 -3.69
CA LEU A 160 12.49 2.33 -4.88
C LEU A 160 12.88 0.88 -4.59
N SER A 161 12.53 0.00 -5.51
CA SER A 161 12.95 -1.41 -5.54
C SER A 161 13.84 -1.60 -6.76
N GLU A 162 14.99 -2.27 -6.57
CA GLU A 162 15.95 -2.56 -7.63
C GLU A 162 15.85 -4.03 -8.04
N ASN A 163 15.94 -4.31 -9.34
CA ASN A 163 15.95 -5.66 -9.90
C ASN A 163 14.74 -6.52 -9.48
N GLY A 164 13.60 -5.88 -9.19
CA GLY A 164 12.38 -6.56 -8.74
C GLY A 164 12.46 -7.11 -7.31
N SER A 165 13.43 -6.69 -6.51
CA SER A 165 13.55 -7.10 -5.11
C SER A 165 12.42 -6.53 -4.25
N ASP A 166 11.94 -7.29 -3.27
CA ASP A 166 11.01 -6.76 -2.26
C ASP A 166 11.69 -5.77 -1.29
N TRP A 167 13.02 -5.69 -1.29
CA TRP A 167 13.75 -4.68 -0.55
C TRP A 167 13.50 -3.29 -1.15
N VAL A 168 13.25 -2.32 -0.27
CA VAL A 168 12.91 -0.94 -0.65
C VAL A 168 13.89 0.04 -0.03
N THR A 169 14.46 0.91 -0.86
CA THR A 169 15.10 2.14 -0.39
C THR A 169 14.07 3.27 -0.41
N VAL A 170 13.88 3.95 0.72
CA VAL A 170 13.00 5.13 0.79
C VAL A 170 13.84 6.37 0.52
N LYS A 171 13.37 7.18 -0.43
CA LYS A 171 13.93 8.50 -0.78
C LYS A 171 12.89 9.59 -0.55
N PHE A 172 13.36 10.83 -0.51
CA PHE A 172 12.53 12.00 -0.27
C PHE A 172 12.70 13.03 -1.37
N ARG A 173 11.60 13.63 -1.82
CA ARG A 173 11.56 14.67 -2.85
C ARG A 173 10.74 15.85 -2.40
N GLY A 174 11.27 17.06 -2.54
CA GLY A 174 10.56 18.30 -2.26
C GLY A 174 9.46 18.57 -3.28
N ALA A 175 8.45 19.34 -2.89
CA ALA A 175 7.41 19.81 -3.80
C ALA A 175 7.97 20.67 -4.96
N ASP A 176 9.20 21.17 -4.85
CA ASP A 176 9.96 21.86 -5.90
C ASP A 176 10.61 20.91 -6.92
N LYS A 177 10.36 19.59 -6.82
CA LYS A 177 10.91 18.51 -7.65
C LYS A 177 12.42 18.28 -7.46
N LYS A 178 12.99 18.68 -6.32
CA LYS A 178 14.38 18.33 -5.98
C LYS A 178 14.40 17.18 -4.99
N ASP A 179 15.25 16.20 -5.26
CA ASP A 179 15.49 15.12 -4.30
C ASP A 179 16.33 15.63 -3.13
N LEU A 180 15.99 15.17 -1.93
CA LEU A 180 16.75 15.42 -0.73
C LEU A 180 17.89 14.39 -0.63
N GLU A 181 18.97 14.76 0.05
CA GLU A 181 20.09 13.83 0.34
C GLU A 181 19.69 12.71 1.31
N GLU A 182 18.60 12.91 2.06
CA GLU A 182 18.06 11.95 3.02
C GLU A 182 17.63 10.64 2.35
N ILE A 183 18.03 9.51 2.94
CA ILE A 183 17.67 8.16 2.50
C ILE A 183 17.42 7.26 3.70
N ILE A 184 16.50 6.31 3.54
CA ILE A 184 16.38 5.16 4.44
C ILE A 184 16.68 3.93 3.59
N ASP A 185 17.87 3.39 3.79
CA ASP A 185 18.30 2.19 3.07
C ASP A 185 17.77 0.95 3.77
N GLY A 186 16.73 0.36 3.17
CA GLY A 186 16.20 -0.92 3.60
C GLY A 186 16.98 -2.12 3.07
N THR A 187 17.96 -1.94 2.18
CA THR A 187 18.69 -3.04 1.54
C THR A 187 19.75 -3.59 2.50
N ASN A 188 19.33 -4.50 3.39
CA ASN A 188 20.28 -5.15 4.29
C ASN A 188 21.04 -6.31 3.60
N THR A 189 20.57 -6.75 2.43
CA THR A 189 21.16 -7.81 1.61
C THR A 189 21.00 -7.47 0.12
N LYS A 190 21.88 -8.02 -0.73
CA LYS A 190 21.65 -8.03 -2.18
C LYS A 190 20.28 -8.69 -2.44
N GLY A 191 19.48 -8.15 -3.37
CA GLY A 191 18.12 -8.65 -3.68
C GLY A 191 18.01 -10.10 -4.16
N SER A 192 19.11 -10.86 -4.12
CA SER A 192 19.21 -12.29 -4.40
C SER A 192 19.17 -13.18 -3.14
N SER A 193 19.00 -12.61 -1.94
CA SER A 193 18.94 -13.40 -0.71
C SER A 193 17.71 -14.31 -0.68
N THR A 194 17.92 -15.59 -0.36
CA THR A 194 16.88 -16.60 -0.13
C THR A 194 16.60 -16.80 1.36
N GLU A 195 17.21 -15.99 2.23
CA GLU A 195 17.03 -16.09 3.67
C GLU A 195 15.62 -15.65 4.09
N LYS A 196 15.08 -16.33 5.10
CA LYS A 196 13.79 -15.98 5.69
C LYS A 196 13.92 -14.65 6.44
N ASN A 197 13.04 -13.70 6.10
CA ASN A 197 12.94 -12.43 6.81
C ASN A 197 12.06 -12.59 8.06
N GLU A 198 12.63 -12.30 9.23
CA GLU A 198 11.97 -12.38 10.54
C GLU A 198 12.14 -11.09 11.33
N PHE A 199 11.34 -10.91 12.38
CA PHE A 199 11.39 -9.78 13.32
C PHE A 199 11.10 -8.42 12.69
N HIS A 200 10.10 -8.34 11.81
CA HIS A 200 9.65 -7.07 11.25
C HIS A 200 9.31 -6.06 12.36
N SER A 201 9.91 -4.87 12.29
CA SER A 201 9.94 -3.91 13.38
C SER A 201 9.54 -2.52 12.89
N LEU A 202 8.85 -1.75 13.74
CA LEU A 202 8.44 -0.39 13.48
C LEU A 202 9.52 0.59 13.98
N TYR A 203 10.00 1.44 13.06
CA TYR A 203 10.94 2.51 13.35
C TYR A 203 10.33 3.89 13.15
N PHE A 204 10.86 4.88 13.86
CA PHE A 204 10.59 6.29 13.64
C PHE A 204 11.85 6.96 13.11
N HIS A 205 11.73 7.48 11.89
CA HIS A 205 12.75 8.30 11.25
C HIS A 205 12.51 9.77 11.51
N ARG A 206 13.56 10.50 11.91
CA ARG A 206 13.52 11.97 12.02
C ARG A 206 14.25 12.57 10.83
N MET A 207 13.55 13.37 10.03
CA MET A 207 14.15 14.09 8.90
C MET A 207 15.41 14.88 9.32
N GLY A 208 16.46 14.79 8.51
CA GLY A 208 17.76 15.41 8.78
C GLY A 208 18.64 14.60 9.73
N THR A 209 18.33 13.32 9.96
CA THR A 209 19.14 12.44 10.80
C THR A 209 19.46 11.14 10.07
N ASP A 210 20.66 10.61 10.29
CA ASP A 210 21.07 9.33 9.72
C ASP A 210 20.11 8.19 10.14
N TYR A 211 19.54 7.48 9.16
CA TYR A 211 18.57 6.40 9.39
C TYR A 211 19.08 5.29 10.32
N ARG A 212 20.41 5.12 10.44
CA ARG A 212 21.01 4.16 11.40
C ARG A 212 20.81 4.56 12.85
N LYS A 213 20.35 5.79 13.10
CA LYS A 213 19.98 6.33 14.41
C LYS A 213 18.47 6.36 14.62
N ASP A 214 17.69 5.81 13.67
CA ASP A 214 16.25 5.75 13.77
C ASP A 214 15.83 5.02 15.05
N VAL A 215 14.75 5.52 15.64
CA VAL A 215 14.28 4.99 16.90
C VAL A 215 13.46 3.76 16.64
N HIS A 216 13.88 2.63 17.19
CA HIS A 216 13.04 1.44 17.26
C HIS A 216 11.84 1.70 18.19
N VAL A 217 10.64 1.79 17.61
CA VAL A 217 9.40 2.15 18.30
C VAL A 217 8.68 0.91 18.84
N TYR A 218 8.53 -0.13 18.04
CA TYR A 218 7.74 -1.31 18.42
C TYR A 218 8.15 -2.55 17.61
N ASP A 219 8.17 -3.71 18.28
CA ASP A 219 8.42 -5.04 17.73
C ASP A 219 7.56 -6.09 18.42
N ARG A 220 7.48 -7.28 17.80
CA ARG A 220 6.90 -8.50 18.36
C ARG A 220 7.93 -9.62 18.33
N LYS A 221 9.00 -9.49 19.13
CA LYS A 221 10.08 -10.51 19.16
C LYS A 221 9.60 -11.89 19.59
N ASP A 222 8.48 -11.94 20.31
CA ASP A 222 7.76 -13.15 20.68
C ASP A 222 7.06 -13.85 19.50
N HIS A 223 6.87 -13.14 18.37
CA HIS A 223 6.26 -13.64 17.14
C HIS A 223 7.13 -13.23 15.91
N PRO A 224 8.22 -13.96 15.63
CA PRO A 224 9.20 -13.60 14.59
C PRO A 224 8.61 -13.46 13.18
N ASP A 225 7.52 -14.17 12.90
CA ASP A 225 6.85 -14.20 11.59
C ASP A 225 5.79 -13.10 11.39
N ASP A 226 5.50 -12.31 12.44
CA ASP A 226 4.48 -11.27 12.35
C ASP A 226 4.99 -10.05 11.57
N PHE A 227 4.24 -9.66 10.54
CA PHE A 227 4.38 -8.36 9.92
C PHE A 227 3.69 -7.29 10.76
N ILE A 228 4.43 -6.25 11.10
CA ILE A 228 3.93 -5.07 11.82
C ILE A 228 3.66 -3.93 10.84
N PHE A 229 2.39 -3.57 10.67
CA PHE A 229 1.96 -2.40 9.89
C PHE A 229 1.44 -1.31 10.82
N ALA A 230 1.77 -0.06 10.52
CA ALA A 230 1.28 1.07 11.29
C ALA A 230 0.76 2.21 10.41
N LYS A 231 -0.25 2.92 10.89
CA LYS A 231 -0.73 4.18 10.32
C LYS A 231 -1.21 5.11 11.42
N THR A 232 -1.11 6.41 11.21
CA THR A 232 -1.74 7.40 12.10
C THR A 232 -3.23 7.54 11.79
N SER A 233 -4.03 7.90 12.78
CA SER A 233 -5.38 8.45 12.55
C SER A 233 -5.29 9.77 11.78
N GLU A 234 -6.37 10.14 11.10
CA GLU A 234 -6.41 11.35 10.26
C GLU A 234 -6.15 12.63 11.07
N ASP A 235 -6.61 12.68 12.31
CA ASP A 235 -6.40 13.78 13.25
C ASP A 235 -5.03 13.75 13.96
N GLY A 236 -4.20 12.74 13.68
CA GLY A 236 -2.89 12.54 14.29
C GLY A 236 -2.90 12.12 15.76
N LYS A 237 -4.07 11.82 16.35
CA LYS A 237 -4.21 11.47 17.77
C LYS A 237 -3.74 10.06 18.10
N TYR A 238 -3.91 9.10 17.19
CA TYR A 238 -3.61 7.70 17.44
C TYR A 238 -2.64 7.13 16.41
N LEU A 239 -1.73 6.27 16.87
CA LEU A 239 -1.01 5.32 16.02
C LEU A 239 -1.74 3.98 16.07
N ILE A 240 -2.23 3.52 14.92
CA ILE A 240 -2.90 2.23 14.77
C ILE A 240 -1.90 1.21 14.27
N ILE A 241 -1.77 0.09 14.96
CA ILE A 241 -0.79 -0.96 14.67
C ILE A 241 -1.53 -2.27 14.40
N SER A 242 -1.26 -2.88 13.26
CA SER A 242 -1.77 -4.19 12.85
C SER A 242 -0.62 -5.17 12.81
N ALA A 243 -0.75 -6.30 13.51
CA ALA A 243 0.20 -7.40 13.47
C ALA A 243 -0.45 -8.62 12.81
N SER A 244 0.24 -9.26 11.87
CA SER A 244 -0.29 -10.38 11.09
C SER A 244 0.84 -11.29 10.58
N HIS A 245 0.68 -12.60 10.69
CA HIS A 245 1.58 -13.59 10.07
C HIS A 245 1.15 -13.96 8.63
N GLY A 246 0.59 -12.99 7.90
CA GLY A 246 0.05 -13.17 6.55
C GLY A 246 -1.41 -13.62 6.51
N GLY A 247 -2.05 -13.40 5.37
CA GLY A 247 -3.44 -13.79 5.12
C GLY A 247 -4.49 -12.80 5.65
N LEU A 248 -5.64 -13.33 6.04
CA LEU A 248 -6.86 -12.55 6.33
C LEU A 248 -7.04 -12.19 7.81
N TYR A 249 -6.14 -12.57 8.71
CA TYR A 249 -6.31 -12.33 10.14
C TYR A 249 -5.20 -11.43 10.69
N ASN A 250 -5.54 -10.64 11.70
CA ASN A 250 -4.58 -9.76 12.34
C ASN A 250 -4.98 -9.47 13.78
N ALA A 251 -3.98 -9.18 14.62
CA ALA A 251 -4.20 -8.43 15.85
C ALA A 251 -4.21 -6.93 15.51
N LEU A 252 -4.91 -6.13 16.33
CA LEU A 252 -5.04 -4.69 16.16
C LEU A 252 -4.83 -4.00 17.50
N TYR A 253 -3.92 -3.03 17.51
CA TYR A 253 -3.53 -2.23 18.65
C TYR A 253 -3.64 -0.75 18.31
N TYR A 254 -3.69 0.08 19.34
CA TYR A 254 -3.57 1.53 19.20
C TYR A 254 -2.65 2.12 20.26
N TYR A 255 -2.06 3.26 19.95
CA TYR A 255 -1.27 4.05 20.88
C TYR A 255 -1.70 5.51 20.79
N ASP A 256 -1.93 6.15 21.93
CA ASP A 256 -2.30 7.56 22.01
C ASP A 256 -1.06 8.44 21.84
N LEU A 257 -0.96 9.09 20.68
CA LEU A 257 0.17 9.95 20.32
C LEU A 257 0.20 11.25 21.11
N SER A 258 -0.89 11.68 21.76
CA SER A 258 -0.84 12.83 22.68
C SER A 258 0.00 12.53 23.93
N THR A 259 0.09 11.24 24.30
CA THR A 259 0.96 10.79 25.39
C THR A 259 2.42 10.64 24.96
N PHE A 260 2.68 10.76 23.67
CA PHE A 260 4.02 10.69 23.09
C PHE A 260 4.82 11.95 23.44
N LYS A 261 5.41 11.95 24.65
CA LYS A 261 6.26 13.03 25.09
C LYS A 261 7.59 12.96 24.36
N VAL A 262 7.77 13.84 23.38
CA VAL A 262 9.08 14.17 22.80
C VAL A 262 9.89 14.91 23.87
N ASN A 263 10.35 14.18 24.88
CA ASN A 263 11.18 14.76 25.95
C ASN A 263 12.55 15.08 25.36
N LYS A 264 12.82 16.38 25.17
CA LYS A 264 14.10 16.88 24.62
C LYS A 264 14.47 16.28 23.25
N GLY A 265 13.48 15.95 22.43
CA GLY A 265 13.72 15.42 21.08
C GLY A 265 13.90 13.91 20.97
N ASN A 266 13.78 13.14 22.06
CA ASN A 266 13.92 11.69 22.03
C ASN A 266 12.56 10.99 21.92
N VAL A 267 12.38 10.30 20.79
CA VAL A 267 11.36 9.28 20.54
C VAL A 267 11.85 7.99 21.21
N GLY A 268 10.95 7.18 21.79
CA GLY A 268 11.31 5.93 22.46
C GLY A 268 10.34 4.78 22.14
N LYS A 269 10.62 3.60 22.70
CA LYS A 269 9.73 2.44 22.59
C LYS A 269 8.35 2.75 23.16
N ILE A 270 7.30 2.29 22.48
CA ILE A 270 5.91 2.44 22.91
C ILE A 270 5.35 1.11 23.44
N THR A 271 4.28 1.21 24.21
CA THR A 271 3.46 0.05 24.62
C THR A 271 2.04 0.26 24.11
N PRO A 272 1.71 -0.25 22.92
CA PRO A 272 0.37 -0.13 22.35
C PRO A 272 -0.66 -0.88 23.20
N LYS A 273 -1.87 -0.31 23.31
CA LYS A 273 -3.01 -0.96 23.94
C LYS A 273 -3.73 -1.85 22.91
N PRO A 274 -4.13 -3.08 23.28
CA PRO A 274 -4.88 -3.94 22.37
C PRO A 274 -6.30 -3.42 22.16
N LEU A 275 -6.77 -3.45 20.91
CA LEU A 275 -8.21 -3.46 20.58
C LEU A 275 -8.68 -4.91 20.39
N PHE A 276 -7.89 -5.68 19.63
CA PHE A 276 -8.08 -7.11 19.38
C PHE A 276 -6.71 -7.77 19.37
N ASP A 277 -6.38 -8.54 20.41
CA ASP A 277 -5.07 -9.19 20.58
C ASP A 277 -5.03 -10.62 20.01
N LYS A 278 -6.19 -11.15 19.60
CA LYS A 278 -6.33 -12.45 18.92
C LYS A 278 -6.41 -12.26 17.42
N MET A 279 -5.69 -13.10 16.68
CA MET A 279 -5.80 -13.20 15.22
C MET A 279 -6.95 -14.13 14.81
N ASP A 280 -8.16 -13.89 15.34
CA ASP A 280 -9.35 -14.71 15.11
C ASP A 280 -10.23 -14.17 13.96
N ALA A 281 -9.97 -12.95 13.51
CA ALA A 281 -10.65 -12.29 12.42
C ALA A 281 -9.76 -11.21 11.79
N LYS A 282 -10.23 -10.61 10.70
CA LYS A 282 -9.69 -9.37 10.14
C LYS A 282 -10.23 -8.20 10.94
N TYR A 283 -9.37 -7.26 11.29
CA TYR A 283 -9.76 -5.98 11.91
C TYR A 283 -9.08 -4.83 11.18
N LEU A 284 -9.86 -4.01 10.50
CA LEU A 284 -9.39 -2.85 9.73
C LEU A 284 -9.92 -1.58 10.38
N TYR A 285 -9.01 -0.73 10.87
CA TYR A 285 -9.37 0.60 11.36
C TYR A 285 -9.85 1.50 10.22
N ILE A 286 -11.02 2.10 10.41
CA ILE A 286 -11.66 3.01 9.45
C ILE A 286 -11.58 4.46 9.94
N ASP A 287 -12.06 4.71 11.17
CA ASP A 287 -12.10 6.04 11.78
C ASP A 287 -12.30 5.94 13.30
N HIS A 288 -12.48 7.06 13.99
CA HIS A 288 -12.79 7.11 15.42
C HIS A 288 -13.59 8.37 15.80
N ASP A 289 -14.14 8.36 17.01
CA ASP A 289 -14.63 9.56 17.70
C ASP A 289 -13.95 9.71 19.07
N GLU A 290 -14.46 10.59 19.93
CA GLU A 290 -13.88 10.83 21.25
C GLU A 290 -13.77 9.56 22.12
N ASP A 291 -14.71 8.63 21.98
CA ASP A 291 -14.93 7.53 22.92
C ASP A 291 -14.79 6.13 22.30
N SER A 292 -14.69 6.02 20.97
CA SER A 292 -14.73 4.75 20.26
C SER A 292 -13.95 4.74 18.94
N MET A 293 -13.56 3.55 18.49
CA MET A 293 -12.99 3.35 17.15
C MET A 293 -13.95 2.57 16.25
N LEU A 294 -14.04 2.97 14.99
CA LEU A 294 -14.83 2.32 13.94
C LEU A 294 -13.96 1.31 13.19
N ILE A 295 -14.36 0.05 13.21
CA ILE A 295 -13.58 -1.08 12.71
C ILE A 295 -14.43 -1.89 11.71
N MET A 296 -13.85 -2.20 10.56
CA MET A 296 -14.40 -3.17 9.61
C MET A 296 -13.84 -4.56 9.93
N THR A 297 -14.70 -5.55 10.10
CA THR A 297 -14.29 -6.89 10.53
C THR A 297 -15.13 -8.00 9.90
N ASN A 298 -14.55 -9.18 9.77
CA ASN A 298 -15.26 -10.40 9.41
C ASN A 298 -15.52 -11.35 10.60
N ARG A 299 -15.30 -10.88 11.83
CA ARG A 299 -15.60 -11.65 13.04
C ARG A 299 -17.09 -12.00 13.07
N GLU A 300 -17.39 -13.29 13.04
CA GLU A 300 -18.75 -13.84 12.99
C GLU A 300 -19.59 -13.26 11.84
N ALA A 301 -18.92 -12.80 10.77
CA ALA A 301 -19.51 -12.09 9.64
C ALA A 301 -18.64 -12.27 8.38
N PRO A 302 -18.66 -13.44 7.71
CA PRO A 302 -17.78 -13.73 6.57
C PRO A 302 -17.83 -12.70 5.43
N LYS A 303 -18.96 -11.98 5.26
CA LYS A 303 -19.16 -10.91 4.27
C LYS A 303 -18.80 -9.51 4.80
N PHE A 304 -18.16 -9.45 5.96
CA PHE A 304 -17.75 -8.25 6.68
C PHE A 304 -18.92 -7.39 7.19
N LYS A 305 -18.66 -6.72 8.31
CA LYS A 305 -19.53 -5.73 8.95
C LYS A 305 -18.70 -4.58 9.51
N LEU A 306 -19.38 -3.51 9.92
CA LEU A 306 -18.77 -2.41 10.68
C LEU A 306 -19.24 -2.43 12.12
N ILE A 307 -18.26 -2.34 13.02
CA ILE A 307 -18.47 -2.29 14.46
C ILE A 307 -17.82 -1.04 15.04
N ARG A 308 -18.31 -0.59 16.18
CA ARG A 308 -17.56 0.30 17.07
C ARG A 308 -17.09 -0.46 18.29
N ILE A 309 -15.92 -0.08 18.78
CA ILE A 309 -15.35 -0.54 20.05
C ILE A 309 -15.11 0.67 20.95
N SER A 310 -15.64 0.65 22.16
CA SER A 310 -15.41 1.72 23.14
C SER A 310 -13.99 1.67 23.70
N LEU A 311 -13.33 2.83 23.72
CA LEU A 311 -12.00 2.99 24.32
C LEU A 311 -12.04 3.04 25.86
N LYS A 312 -13.23 3.21 26.46
CA LYS A 312 -13.41 3.29 27.93
C LYS A 312 -13.53 1.91 28.58
N ASN A 313 -14.31 1.01 27.99
CA ASN A 313 -14.65 -0.28 28.59
C ASN A 313 -14.50 -1.48 27.63
N GLY A 314 -14.12 -1.26 26.37
CA GLY A 314 -13.95 -2.32 25.38
C GLY A 314 -15.27 -2.92 24.84
N SER A 315 -16.44 -2.35 25.16
CA SER A 315 -17.72 -2.84 24.64
C SER A 315 -17.77 -2.67 23.12
N VAL A 316 -18.30 -3.67 22.42
CA VAL A 316 -18.41 -3.71 20.96
C VAL A 316 -19.88 -3.72 20.54
N TRP A 317 -20.24 -2.95 19.51
CA TRP A 317 -21.57 -2.97 18.91
C TRP A 317 -21.50 -2.77 17.39
N ASP A 318 -22.48 -3.32 16.67
CA ASP A 318 -22.58 -3.18 15.22
C ASP A 318 -23.11 -1.79 14.85
N ILE A 319 -22.47 -1.15 13.85
CA ILE A 319 -22.92 0.09 13.20
C ILE A 319 -23.57 -0.22 11.85
N VAL A 320 -22.94 -1.08 11.06
CA VAL A 320 -23.53 -1.65 9.85
C VAL A 320 -23.40 -3.16 9.93
N PRO A 321 -24.51 -3.90 10.10
CA PRO A 321 -24.46 -5.36 10.21
C PRO A 321 -24.02 -6.00 8.89
N GLU A 322 -23.65 -7.28 8.94
CA GLU A 322 -23.30 -8.05 7.75
C GLU A 322 -24.42 -8.02 6.72
N HIS A 323 -24.08 -7.75 5.46
CA HIS A 323 -25.06 -7.75 4.39
C HIS A 323 -25.44 -9.18 3.99
N LYS A 324 -26.74 -9.45 3.82
CA LYS A 324 -27.28 -10.81 3.57
C LYS A 324 -26.66 -11.48 2.34
N HIS A 325 -26.42 -10.72 1.28
CA HIS A 325 -26.04 -11.27 -0.03
C HIS A 325 -24.62 -10.93 -0.45
N HIS A 326 -24.11 -9.76 -0.10
CA HIS A 326 -22.95 -9.14 -0.76
C HIS A 326 -21.85 -8.86 0.24
N ARG A 327 -20.59 -9.03 -0.15
CA ARG A 327 -19.46 -8.79 0.73
C ARG A 327 -19.09 -7.31 0.72
N MET A 328 -18.88 -6.73 1.90
CA MET A 328 -18.28 -5.39 2.02
C MET A 328 -16.79 -5.50 1.68
N GLU A 329 -16.39 -4.82 0.62
CA GLU A 329 -15.02 -4.79 0.08
C GLU A 329 -14.17 -3.76 0.83
N SER A 330 -14.74 -2.58 1.10
CA SER A 330 -14.05 -1.48 1.77
C SER A 330 -15.03 -0.51 2.44
N ALA A 331 -14.52 0.22 3.43
CA ALA A 331 -15.20 1.30 4.11
C ALA A 331 -14.28 2.52 4.21
N PHE A 332 -14.81 3.73 4.05
CA PHE A 332 -14.07 4.98 4.16
C PHE A 332 -14.94 6.07 4.78
N ALA A 333 -14.44 6.72 5.83
CA ALA A 333 -15.08 7.91 6.40
C ALA A 333 -14.59 9.16 5.65
N ALA A 334 -15.50 10.03 5.23
CA ALA A 334 -15.16 11.25 4.52
C ALA A 334 -16.22 12.34 4.70
N ALA A 335 -15.87 13.57 4.31
CA ALA A 335 -16.78 14.72 4.35
C ALA A 335 -17.45 14.89 5.72
N ASN A 336 -16.67 14.67 6.79
CA ASN A 336 -17.01 14.76 8.22
C ASN A 336 -18.07 13.79 8.75
N ASN A 337 -19.17 13.56 8.04
CA ASN A 337 -20.31 12.77 8.55
C ASN A 337 -20.74 11.63 7.62
N TYR A 338 -20.02 11.37 6.54
CA TYR A 338 -20.37 10.32 5.60
C TYR A 338 -19.43 9.12 5.69
N LEU A 339 -20.02 7.95 5.51
CA LEU A 339 -19.35 6.67 5.45
C LEU A 339 -19.65 6.04 4.08
N PHE A 340 -18.61 5.81 3.31
CA PHE A 340 -18.67 5.23 1.97
C PHE A 340 -18.32 3.75 2.06
N LEU A 341 -19.29 2.89 1.74
CA LEU A 341 -19.14 1.44 1.77
C LEU A 341 -19.20 0.90 0.36
N THR A 342 -18.16 0.19 -0.06
CA THR A 342 -18.16 -0.53 -1.34
C THR A 342 -18.51 -1.98 -1.08
N TYR A 343 -19.51 -2.49 -1.79
CA TYR A 343 -19.85 -3.92 -1.81
C TYR A 343 -19.47 -4.54 -3.15
N ILE A 344 -19.21 -5.84 -3.13
CA ILE A 344 -19.08 -6.65 -4.34
C ILE A 344 -20.36 -7.48 -4.53
N GLU A 345 -21.05 -7.19 -5.63
CA GLU A 345 -22.31 -7.82 -6.05
C GLU A 345 -22.05 -8.48 -7.41
N ASP A 346 -21.96 -9.82 -7.45
CA ASP A 346 -21.68 -10.57 -8.67
C ASP A 346 -20.49 -10.02 -9.47
N VAL A 347 -19.39 -9.75 -8.75
CA VAL A 347 -18.11 -9.21 -9.29
C VAL A 347 -18.24 -7.77 -9.82
N LYS A 348 -19.26 -7.02 -9.36
CA LYS A 348 -19.43 -5.59 -9.65
C LYS A 348 -19.42 -4.81 -8.35
N HIS A 349 -18.80 -3.63 -8.36
CA HIS A 349 -18.86 -2.75 -7.20
C HIS A 349 -20.19 -2.01 -7.15
N THR A 350 -20.76 -1.90 -5.95
CA THR A 350 -21.80 -0.92 -5.63
C THR A 350 -21.31 -0.03 -4.50
N LEU A 351 -21.64 1.26 -4.56
CA LEU A 351 -21.22 2.24 -3.57
C LEU A 351 -22.43 2.69 -2.75
N HIS A 352 -22.39 2.45 -1.45
CA HIS A 352 -23.41 2.90 -0.51
C HIS A 352 -22.86 4.06 0.33
N ILE A 353 -23.65 5.12 0.46
CA ILE A 353 -23.35 6.25 1.34
C ILE A 353 -24.20 6.11 2.59
N HIS A 354 -23.55 6.11 3.74
CA HIS A 354 -24.14 5.98 5.05
C HIS A 354 -23.82 7.22 5.89
N ASP A 355 -24.66 7.49 6.88
CA ASP A 355 -24.32 8.40 7.98
C ASP A 355 -23.27 7.73 8.88
N LEU A 356 -22.18 8.43 9.18
CA LEU A 356 -21.01 7.88 9.90
C LEU A 356 -21.32 7.56 11.36
N ALA A 357 -22.20 8.34 12.00
CA ALA A 357 -22.53 8.16 13.41
C ALA A 357 -23.49 6.98 13.62
N THR A 358 -24.53 6.90 12.79
CA THR A 358 -25.63 5.93 12.96
C THR A 358 -25.48 4.68 12.11
N GLY A 359 -24.66 4.71 11.05
CA GLY A 359 -24.60 3.64 10.05
C GLY A 359 -25.82 3.59 9.13
N LEU A 360 -26.75 4.55 9.23
CA LEU A 360 -27.96 4.57 8.40
C LEU A 360 -27.58 4.79 6.94
N ARG A 361 -28.05 3.92 6.04
CA ARG A 361 -27.86 4.10 4.59
C ARG A 361 -28.68 5.29 4.10
N LEU A 362 -28.01 6.26 3.51
CA LEU A 362 -28.60 7.48 2.95
C LEU A 362 -28.86 7.32 1.44
N HIS A 363 -27.87 6.81 0.71
CA HIS A 363 -27.95 6.67 -0.75
C HIS A 363 -27.22 5.42 -1.25
N THR A 364 -27.62 4.96 -2.44
CA THR A 364 -26.88 3.99 -3.24
C THR A 364 -26.52 4.65 -4.56
N LEU A 365 -25.24 4.62 -4.91
CA LEU A 365 -24.74 5.06 -6.20
C LEU A 365 -24.50 3.83 -7.07
N PRO A 366 -25.33 3.60 -8.11
CA PRO A 366 -25.08 2.52 -9.04
C PRO A 366 -23.78 2.82 -9.80
N LEU A 367 -22.89 1.84 -9.86
CA LEU A 367 -21.70 1.91 -10.68
C LEU A 367 -21.92 1.04 -11.93
N GLU A 368 -21.37 1.48 -13.06
CA GLU A 368 -21.27 0.64 -14.24
C GLU A 368 -20.41 -0.60 -13.95
N THR A 369 -20.57 -1.64 -14.76
CA THR A 369 -19.79 -2.88 -14.63
C THR A 369 -18.29 -2.57 -14.64
N GLY A 370 -17.60 -2.91 -13.56
CA GLY A 370 -16.16 -2.73 -13.40
C GLY A 370 -15.75 -2.54 -11.94
N SER A 371 -14.45 -2.38 -11.72
CA SER A 371 -13.87 -2.08 -10.41
C SER A 371 -13.53 -0.59 -10.32
N ARG A 372 -14.17 0.13 -9.41
CA ARG A 372 -13.74 1.48 -9.00
C ARG A 372 -12.95 1.35 -7.70
N PHE A 373 -11.63 1.27 -7.81
CA PHE A 373 -10.70 1.50 -6.70
C PHE A 373 -9.91 2.76 -7.01
N ARG A 374 -10.23 3.89 -6.37
CA ARG A 374 -9.26 5.00 -6.32
C ARG A 374 -9.44 5.83 -5.05
N GLN A 375 -8.67 5.47 -4.03
CA GLN A 375 -8.39 6.40 -2.94
C GLN A 375 -7.27 7.34 -3.42
N SER A 376 -7.62 8.57 -3.80
CA SER A 376 -6.65 9.64 -4.02
C SER A 376 -6.35 10.30 -2.68
N SER A 377 -5.07 10.51 -2.38
CA SER A 377 -4.66 11.27 -1.19
C SER A 377 -4.64 12.72 -1.63
N PHE A 378 -5.51 13.56 -1.07
CA PHE A 378 -5.49 15.00 -1.31
C PHE A 378 -4.92 15.66 -0.06
N PRO A 379 -3.69 16.21 -0.08
CA PRO A 379 -3.40 17.31 0.82
C PRO A 379 -4.28 18.47 0.37
N PHE A 380 -5.26 18.86 1.19
CA PHE A 380 -6.03 20.08 0.95
C PHE A 380 -5.29 21.25 1.61
N GLU A 381 -5.07 22.32 0.83
CA GLU A 381 -4.89 23.68 1.35
C GLU A 381 -6.23 24.31 1.70
#